data_AF-A0A926XRZ6-F1
#
_entry.id   AF-A0A926XRZ6-F1
#
_cell.length_a   1.000
_cell.length_b   1.000
_cell.length_c   1.000
_cell.angle_alpha   90.00
_cell.angle_beta   90.00
_cell.angle_gamma   90.00
#
_symmetry.space_group_name_H-M   'P 1'
#
loop_
_entity.id
_entity.type
_entity.pdbx_description
1 polymer ?
#
loop_
_entity_poly.entity_id
_entity_poly.type
_entity_poly.pdbx_seq_one_letter_code
_entity_poly.pdbx_strand_id
1 'polypeptide(L)'
;MNGIRGEFKDYEKKALALFKKHGGEVLVAYAPEKENTKLEYPDEIQILRIENRTKFEEFMKDQERLKMAGERTSVIRKTEVYLSEEIIDYST
;
A
#
# COMPACT_ATOMS: atom_id res chain seq x y z
N MET A 1 -6.88 -14.29 13.57
CA MET A 1 -5.98 -13.55 12.67
C MET A 1 -4.57 -13.95 13.03
N ASN A 2 -3.83 -14.64 12.15
CA ASN A 2 -2.43 -15.03 12.42
C ASN A 2 -1.46 -14.18 11.59
N GLY A 3 -1.71 -12.87 11.49
CA GLY A 3 -0.73 -11.92 11.00
C GLY A 3 -0.15 -11.20 12.21
N ILE A 4 1.10 -11.50 12.58
CA ILE A 4 1.76 -10.78 13.66
C ILE A 4 1.95 -9.34 13.18
N ARG A 5 1.36 -8.36 13.87
CA ARG A 5 1.37 -6.93 13.48
C ARG A 5 2.76 -6.37 13.15
N GLY A 6 3.83 -7.00 13.65
CA GLY A 6 5.22 -6.68 13.29
C GLY A 6 5.64 -7.11 11.89
N GLU A 7 5.23 -8.30 11.44
CA GLU A 7 5.63 -8.87 10.15
C GLU A 7 5.02 -8.09 8.97
N PHE A 8 3.77 -7.63 9.12
CA PHE A 8 3.15 -6.73 8.15
C PHE A 8 3.95 -5.43 7.98
N LYS A 9 4.36 -4.80 9.08
CA LYS A 9 5.13 -3.54 9.04
C LYS A 9 6.49 -3.73 8.38
N ASP A 10 7.15 -4.86 8.57
CA ASP A 10 8.46 -5.11 7.97
C ASP A 10 8.36 -5.40 6.48
N TYR A 11 7.34 -6.16 6.05
CA TYR A 11 6.99 -6.29 4.64
C TYR A 11 6.72 -4.91 4.01
N GLU A 12 5.92 -4.09 4.68
CA GLU A 12 5.49 -2.79 4.17
C GLU A 12 6.65 -1.80 4.02
N LYS A 13 7.58 -1.75 4.99
CA LYS A 13 8.81 -0.95 4.87
C LYS A 13 9.60 -1.33 3.62
N LYS A 14 9.75 -2.62 3.32
CA LYS A 14 10.46 -3.10 2.13
C LYS A 14 9.71 -2.69 0.87
N ALA A 15 8.39 -2.92 0.82
CA ALA A 15 7.56 -2.61 -0.34
C ALA A 15 7.57 -1.10 -0.65
N LEU A 16 7.44 -0.25 0.37
CA LEU A 16 7.48 1.20 0.23
C LEU A 16 8.88 1.72 -0.11
N ALA A 17 9.94 1.06 0.36
CA ALA A 17 11.30 1.38 -0.08
C ALA A 17 11.48 1.11 -1.58
N LEU A 18 10.95 0.00 -2.10
CA LEU A 18 10.94 -0.28 -3.54
C LEU A 18 10.10 0.74 -4.30
N PHE A 19 8.90 1.05 -3.81
CA PHE A 19 8.02 2.04 -4.42
C PHE A 19 8.74 3.40 -4.57
N LYS A 20 9.47 3.82 -3.54
CA LYS A 20 10.31 5.04 -3.57
C LYS A 20 11.44 4.98 -4.59
N LYS A 21 12.10 3.83 -4.79
CA LYS A 21 13.12 3.66 -5.85
C LYS A 21 12.54 3.90 -7.26
N HIS A 22 11.25 3.66 -7.46
CA HIS A 22 10.53 3.90 -8.71
C HIS A 22 9.92 5.31 -8.80
N GLY A 23 10.34 6.25 -7.95
CA GLY A 23 9.81 7.62 -7.92
C GLY A 23 8.47 7.76 -7.20
N GLY A 24 8.06 6.72 -6.47
CA GLY A 24 6.86 6.75 -5.65
C GLY A 24 7.04 7.49 -4.33
N GLU A 25 5.93 7.99 -3.79
CA GLU A 25 5.86 8.72 -2.54
C GLU A 25 4.63 8.30 -1.74
N VAL A 26 4.77 8.27 -0.42
CA VAL A 26 3.64 8.07 0.51
C VAL A 26 3.14 9.45 0.92
N LEU A 27 1.94 9.83 0.49
CA LEU A 27 1.32 11.10 0.88
C LEU A 27 0.74 10.99 2.29
N VAL A 28 0.05 9.87 2.56
CA VAL A 28 -0.47 9.56 3.89
C VAL A 28 -0.57 8.05 4.09
N ALA A 29 -0.37 7.60 5.31
CA ALA A 29 -0.65 6.24 5.77
C ALA A 29 -1.29 6.33 7.16
N TYR A 30 -2.43 5.66 7.35
CA TYR A 30 -3.14 5.67 8.63
C TYR A 30 -3.92 4.38 8.87
N ALA A 31 -4.06 4.01 10.15
CA ALA A 31 -4.98 2.96 10.56
C ALA A 31 -6.36 3.60 10.78
N PRO A 32 -7.42 3.20 10.06
CA PRO A 32 -8.75 3.75 10.26
C PRO A 32 -9.32 3.31 11.61
N GLU A 33 -10.21 4.14 12.16
CA GLU A 33 -11.01 3.76 13.32
C GLU A 33 -12.01 2.67 12.92
N LYS A 34 -12.13 1.64 13.77
CA LYS A 34 -13.08 0.55 13.55
C LYS A 34 -14.36 0.87 14.30
N GLU A 35 -15.40 1.28 13.57
CA GLU A 35 -16.72 1.42 14.18
C GLU A 35 -17.33 0.06 14.46
N ASN A 36 -18.29 0.00 15.39
CA ASN A 36 -18.97 -1.23 15.78
C ASN A 36 -20.07 -1.62 14.77
N THR A 37 -19.73 -1.56 13.48
CA THR A 37 -20.60 -1.98 12.37
C THR A 37 -20.24 -3.39 11.93
N LYS A 38 -21.10 -4.03 11.13
CA LYS A 38 -20.80 -5.34 10.52
C LYS A 38 -19.87 -5.22 9.29
N LEU A 39 -19.35 -4.02 9.00
CA LEU A 39 -18.50 -3.78 7.84
C LEU A 39 -17.07 -4.25 8.13
N GLU A 40 -16.39 -4.80 7.13
CA GLU A 40 -14.96 -5.05 7.22
C GLU A 40 -14.18 -3.75 7.00
N TYR A 41 -13.25 -3.44 7.90
CA TYR A 41 -12.33 -2.30 7.80
C TYR A 41 -10.92 -2.78 7.46
N PRO A 42 -10.17 -2.07 6.60
CA PRO A 42 -8.76 -2.34 6.39
C PRO A 42 -7.96 -2.02 7.67
N ASP A 43 -6.84 -2.70 7.87
CA ASP A 43 -5.94 -2.42 9.00
C ASP A 43 -5.07 -1.17 8.77
N GLU A 44 -4.83 -0.81 7.50
CA GLU A 44 -4.13 0.40 7.08
C GLU A 44 -4.68 0.89 5.74
N ILE A 45 -4.77 2.22 5.58
CA ILE A 45 -5.08 2.92 4.34
C ILE A 45 -3.88 3.79 3.97
N GLN A 46 -3.46 3.71 2.72
CA GLN A 46 -2.35 4.48 2.17
C GLN A 46 -2.81 5.27 0.94
N ILE A 47 -2.43 6.55 0.87
CA ILE A 47 -2.48 7.32 -0.37
C ILE A 47 -1.06 7.48 -0.88
N LEU A 48 -0.83 6.93 -2.06
CA LEU A 48 0.47 6.90 -2.71
C LEU A 48 0.43 7.75 -3.98
N ARG A 49 1.53 8.45 -4.25
CA ARG A 49 1.75 9.20 -5.48
C ARG A 49 2.91 8.57 -6.24
N ILE A 50 2.79 8.50 -7.55
CA ILE A 50 3.89 8.14 -8.46
C ILE A 50 3.72 8.95 -9.73
N GLU A 51 4.84 9.28 -10.36
CA GLU A 51 4.90 10.26 -11.45
C GLU A 51 3.86 10.01 -12.56
N ASN A 52 3.73 8.76 -13.01
CA ASN A 52 2.82 8.38 -14.07
C ASN A 52 2.57 6.85 -14.08
N ARG A 53 1.68 6.42 -14.97
CA ARG A 53 1.32 5.01 -15.17
C ARG A 53 2.52 4.13 -15.55
N THR A 54 3.45 4.62 -16.35
CA THR A 54 4.64 3.85 -16.77
C THR A 54 5.52 3.51 -15.57
N LYS A 55 5.77 4.47 -14.67
CA LYS A 55 6.51 4.24 -13.42
C LYS A 55 5.80 3.26 -12.49
N PHE A 56 4.48 3.32 -12.42
CA PHE A 56 3.71 2.32 -11.68
C PHE A 56 3.88 0.91 -12.27
N GLU A 57 3.85 0.77 -13.60
CA GLU A 57 4.02 -0.52 -14.26
C GLU A 57 5.44 -1.07 -14.14
N GLU A 58 6.47 -0.21 -14.17
CA GLU A 58 7.86 -0.58 -13.84
C GLU A 58 7.94 -1.15 -12.43
N PHE A 59 7.37 -0.46 -11.44
CA PHE A 59 7.30 -0.94 -10.05
C PHE A 59 6.58 -2.30 -9.96
N MET A 60 5.45 -2.47 -10.65
CA MET A 60 4.68 -3.73 -10.60
C MET A 60 5.45 -4.92 -11.17
N LYS A 61 6.37 -4.69 -12.12
CA LYS A 61 7.24 -5.69 -12.76
C LYS A 61 8.60 -5.86 -12.08
N ASP A 62 8.89 -5.07 -11.04
CA ASP A 62 10.15 -5.10 -10.32
C ASP A 62 10.44 -6.49 -9.73
N GLN A 63 11.66 -7.00 -9.98
CA GLN A 63 12.04 -8.36 -9.58
C GLN A 63 12.18 -8.51 -8.06
N GLU A 64 12.59 -7.47 -7.33
CA GLU A 64 12.63 -7.47 -5.87
C GLU A 64 11.20 -7.53 -5.32
N ARG A 65 10.27 -6.77 -5.91
CA ARG A 65 8.84 -6.82 -5.55
C ARG A 65 8.24 -8.20 -5.78
N LEU A 66 8.51 -8.83 -6.92
CA LEU A 66 7.98 -10.16 -7.25
C LEU A 66 8.51 -11.25 -6.32
N LYS A 67 9.78 -11.16 -5.89
CA LYS A 67 10.36 -12.09 -4.90
C LYS A 67 9.66 -12.01 -3.54
N MET A 68 9.05 -10.88 -3.21
CA MET A 68 8.31 -10.69 -1.96
C MET A 68 6.86 -11.25 -2.00
N ALA A 69 6.42 -11.89 -3.08
CA ALA A 69 5.03 -12.37 -3.21
C ALA A 69 4.63 -13.39 -2.12
N GLY A 70 5.56 -14.26 -1.69
CA GLY A 70 5.32 -15.20 -0.61
C GLY A 70 5.11 -14.51 0.74
N GLU A 71 6.03 -13.61 1.11
CA GLU A 71 5.94 -12.78 2.32
C GLU A 71 4.67 -11.94 2.34
N ARG A 72 4.31 -11.33 1.21
CA ARG A 72 3.05 -10.59 1.05
C ARG A 72 1.85 -11.45 1.40
N THR A 73 1.80 -12.68 0.86
CA THR A 73 0.64 -13.57 1.02
C THR A 73 0.50 -14.07 2.47
N SER A 74 1.58 -14.18 3.23
CA SER A 74 1.51 -14.59 4.63
C SER A 74 1.04 -13.46 5.57
N VAL A 75 1.28 -12.19 5.22
CA VAL A 75 1.00 -11.05 6.12
C VAL A 75 -0.18 -10.17 5.69
N ILE A 76 -0.64 -10.28 4.44
CA ILE A 76 -1.76 -9.51 3.89
C ILE A 76 -2.91 -10.45 3.50
N ARG A 77 -4.02 -10.34 4.23
CA ARG A 77 -5.26 -11.08 3.94
C ARG A 77 -5.99 -10.54 2.70
N LYS A 78 -6.07 -9.21 2.57
CA LYS A 78 -6.82 -8.51 1.52
C LYS A 78 -6.14 -7.16 1.23
N THR A 79 -6.16 -6.74 -0.04
CA THR A 79 -5.78 -5.39 -0.45
C THR A 79 -6.72 -4.94 -1.56
N GLU A 80 -7.17 -3.70 -1.47
CA GLU A 80 -7.93 -3.03 -2.53
C GLU A 80 -7.08 -1.86 -3.02
N VAL A 81 -6.99 -1.71 -4.35
CA VAL A 81 -6.17 -0.68 -4.99
C VAL A 81 -7.05 0.07 -5.97
N TYR A 82 -7.06 1.38 -5.84
CA TYR A 82 -7.75 2.31 -6.73
C TYR A 82 -6.70 3.23 -7.33
N LEU A 83 -6.82 3.49 -8.64
CA LEU A 83 -5.91 4.38 -9.36
C LEU A 83 -6.69 5.63 -9.76
N SER A 84 -6.09 6.79 -9.50
CA SER A 84 -6.63 8.10 -9.85
C SER A 84 -5.53 8.92 -10.52
N GLU A 85 -5.92 9.83 -11.40
CA GLU A 85 -5.04 10.84 -12.00
C GLU A 85 -5.15 12.21 -11.28
N GLU A 86 -6.09 12.33 -10.33
CA GLU A 86 -6.42 13.58 -9.66
C GLU A 86 -6.46 13.41 -8.14
N ILE A 87 -5.92 14.42 -7.43
CA ILE A 87 -6.16 14.65 -6.01
C ILE A 87 -7.12 15.83 -5.93
N ILE A 88 -8.30 15.60 -5.36
CA ILE A 88 -9.30 16.65 -5.16
C ILE A 88 -8.93 17.44 -3.92
N ASP A 89 -8.71 18.76 -4.07
CA ASP A 89 -8.41 19.70 -3.00
C ASP A 89 -9.59 20.67 -2.79
N TYR A 90 -10.08 20.74 -1.54
CA TYR A 90 -11.21 21.59 -1.14
C TYR A 90 -10.77 22.82 -0.33
N SER A 91 -9.48 23.15 -0.30
CA SER A 91 -8.91 24.24 0.53
C SER A 91 -9.26 25.68 0.09
N THR A 92 -10.33 25.87 -0.69
CA THR A 92 -10.85 27.20 -1.09
C THR A 92 -11.44 27.99 0.07
#